data_AF-A0A920US32-F1
#
_entry.id   AF-A0A920US32-F1
#
_cell.length_a   1.000
_cell.length_b   1.000
_cell.length_c   1.000
_cell.angle_alpha   90.00
_cell.angle_beta   90.00
_cell.angle_gamma   90.00
#
_symmetry.space_group_name_H-M   'P 1'
#
loop_
_entity.id
_entity.type
_entity.pdbx_description
1 polymer ?
#
loop_
_entity_poly.entity_id
_entity_poly.type
_entity_poly.pdbx_seq_one_letter_code
_entity_poly.pdbx_strand_id
1 'polypeptide(L)' 'MEALLDFGRASRIQLAVLVDRGHRELPIRPDFIGKNIPTSRGERVQVRMLEIDGEDAVLIGEEH' A
#
# COMPACT_ATOMS: atom_id res chain seq x y z
N MET A 1 10.80 1.66 8.04
CA MET A 1 12.00 0.80 7.94
C MET A 1 12.70 0.69 9.28
N GLU A 2 12.85 1.79 10.02
CA GLU A 2 13.50 1.85 11.34
C GLU A 2 12.99 0.77 12.31
N ALA A 3 11.68 0.65 12.48
CA ALA A 3 11.10 -0.35 13.39
C ALA A 3 11.53 -1.80 13.10
N LEU A 4 11.82 -2.17 11.83
CA LEU A 4 12.29 -3.53 11.51
C LEU A 4 13.77 -3.73 11.86
N LEU A 5 14.58 -2.67 11.78
CA LEU A 5 16.01 -2.73 12.07
C LEU A 5 16.27 -2.90 13.58
N ASP A 6 15.34 -2.45 14.41
CA ASP A 6 15.39 -2.63 15.87
C ASP A 6 15.26 -4.12 16.28
N PHE A 7 14.61 -4.95 15.45
CA PHE A 7 14.51 -6.40 15.67
C PHE A 7 15.72 -7.19 15.11
N GLY A 8 16.71 -6.52 14.51
CA GLY A 8 17.93 -7.12 13.99
C GLY A 8 18.17 -6.84 12.51
N ARG A 9 19.15 -7.56 11.93
CA ARG A 9 19.58 -7.37 10.54
C ARG A 9 19.05 -8.50 9.66
N ALA A 10 17.86 -8.30 9.10
CA ALA A 10 17.33 -9.17 8.08
C ALA A 10 18.29 -9.26 6.88
N SER A 11 18.46 -10.46 6.31
CA SER A 11 19.26 -10.67 5.10
C SER A 11 18.65 -9.98 3.87
N ARG A 12 17.33 -9.77 3.88
CA ARG A 12 16.58 -9.02 2.88
C ARG A 12 15.27 -8.51 3.48
N ILE A 13 14.84 -7.33 3.04
CA ILE A 13 13.50 -6.78 3.30
C ILE A 13 12.80 -6.67 1.95
N GLN A 14 11.54 -7.08 1.89
CA GLN A 14 10.70 -6.95 0.69
C GLN A 14 9.36 -6.34 1.07
N LEU A 15 8.76 -5.61 0.14
CA LEU A 15 7.48 -4.95 0.31
C LEU A 15 6.46 -5.53 -0.68
N ALA A 16 5.41 -6.16 -0.14
CA ALA A 16 4.23 -6.57 -0.90
C ALA A 16 3.07 -5.62 -0.59
N VAL A 17 2.38 -5.15 -1.63
CA VAL A 17 1.20 -4.29 -1.50
C VAL A 17 0.05 -4.84 -2.34
N LEU A 18 -1.18 -4.68 -1.86
CA LEU A 18 -2.36 -5.01 -2.65
C LEU A 18 -2.56 -4.00 -3.78
N VAL A 19 -2.36 -2.70 -3.49
CA VAL A 19 -2.54 -1.60 -4.45
C VAL A 19 -1.32 -0.68 -4.44
N ASP A 20 -0.80 -0.35 -5.62
CA ASP A 20 0.12 0.77 -5.84
C ASP A 20 -0.65 1.92 -6.52
N ARG A 21 -0.77 3.06 -5.81
CA ARG A 21 -1.48 4.25 -6.28
C ARG A 21 -0.60 5.30 -6.97
N GLY A 22 0.71 5.05 -7.06
CA GLY A 22 1.67 6.03 -7.56
C GLY A 22 1.95 7.18 -6.56
N HIS A 23 2.29 8.36 -7.09
CA HIS A 23 2.57 9.60 -6.32
C HIS A 23 3.63 9.47 -5.21
N ARG A 24 4.68 8.71 -5.48
CA ARG A 24 5.75 8.46 -4.50
C ARG A 24 6.52 9.73 -4.19
N GLU A 25 6.74 9.98 -2.91
CA GLU A 25 7.56 11.09 -2.40
C GLU A 25 8.95 10.63 -1.93
N LEU A 26 9.13 9.31 -1.80
CA LEU A 26 10.38 8.66 -1.44
C LEU A 26 10.76 7.61 -2.49
N PRO A 27 12.04 7.24 -2.62
CA PRO A 27 12.51 6.22 -3.57
C PRO A 27 12.20 4.79 -3.10
N ILE A 28 10.96 4.53 -2.66
CA ILE A 28 10.50 3.22 -2.18
C ILE A 28 9.64 2.56 -3.26
N ARG A 29 9.92 1.29 -3.58
CA ARG A 29 9.16 0.47 -4.54
C ARG A 29 8.77 -0.87 -3.94
N PRO A 30 7.49 -1.29 -4.03
CA PRO A 30 7.10 -2.65 -3.71
C PRO A 30 7.78 -3.66 -4.64
N ASP A 31 8.25 -4.77 -4.08
CA ASP A 31 8.70 -5.94 -4.83
C ASP A 31 7.51 -6.63 -5.52
N PHE A 32 6.34 -6.61 -4.88
CA PHE A 32 5.12 -7.26 -5.34
C PHE A 32 3.93 -6.31 -5.26
N ILE A 33 3.14 -6.26 -6.34
CA ILE A 33 1.97 -5.38 -6.48
C ILE A 33 0.80 -6.24 -6.94
N GLY A 34 -0.31 -6.21 -6.21
CA GLY A 34 -1.57 -6.82 -6.65
C GLY A 34 -2.15 -6.08 -7.86
N LYS A 35 -2.38 -4.78 -7.72
CA LYS A 35 -2.88 -3.93 -8.80
C LYS A 35 -2.24 -2.53 -8.79
N ASN A 36 -1.89 -2.04 -9.98
CA ASN A 36 -1.55 -0.63 -10.17
C ASN A 36 -2.83 0.14 -10.48
N ILE A 37 -3.11 1.19 -9.70
CA ILE A 37 -4.30 2.03 -9.85
C ILE A 37 -3.83 3.49 -9.91
N PRO A 38 -3.70 4.08 -11.10
CA PRO A 38 -3.38 5.49 -11.22
C PRO A 38 -4.50 6.31 -10.58
N THR A 39 -4.15 7.21 -9.67
CA THR A 39 -5.09 8.17 -9.08
C THR A 39 -4.67 9.60 -9.40
N SER A 40 -5.52 10.58 -9.15
CA SER A 40 -5.17 11.97 -8.93
C SER A 40 -4.67 12.18 -7.49
N ARG A 41 -4.19 13.39 -7.16
CA ARG A 41 -3.75 13.74 -5.79
C ARG A 41 -4.91 13.86 -4.80
N GLY A 42 -6.10 14.25 -5.26
CA GLY A 42 -7.30 14.39 -4.42
C GLY A 42 -8.11 13.11 -4.26
N GLU A 43 -7.76 12.05 -4.98
CA GLU A 43 -8.39 10.74 -4.83
C GLU A 43 -7.74 9.93 -3.71
N ARG A 44 -8.55 9.07 -3.08
CA ARG A 44 -8.16 8.16 -2.00
C ARG A 44 -8.54 6.73 -2.37
N VAL A 45 -7.64 5.79 -2.10
CA VAL A 45 -7.89 4.36 -2.22
C VAL A 45 -8.29 3.81 -0.84
N GLN A 46 -9.45 3.17 -0.76
CA GLN A 46 -9.88 2.39 0.41
C GLN A 46 -9.80 0.90 0.07
N VAL A 47 -9.00 0.16 0.83
CA VAL A 47 -8.96 -1.30 0.77
C VAL A 47 -9.83 -1.82 1.92
N ARG A 48 -10.80 -2.68 1.59
CA ARG A 48 -11.65 -3.39 2.54
C ARG A 48 -11.29 -4.87 2.54
N MET A 49 -11.23 -5.44 3.73
CA MET A 49 -10.97 -6.88 3.94
C MET A 49 -12.16 -7.50 4.68
N LEU A 50 -12.55 -8.71 4.30
CA LEU A 50 -13.66 -9.44 4.92
C LEU A 50 -13.56 -9.48 6.46
N GLU A 51 -12.37 -9.69 7.01
CA GLU A 51 -12.12 -9.84 8.44
C GLU A 51 -12.29 -8.53 9.24
N ILE A 52 -12.20 -7.38 8.58
CA ILE A 52 -12.22 -6.06 9.23
C ILE A 52 -13.52 -5.31 8.88
N ASP A 53 -13.91 -5.37 7.60
CA ASP A 53 -14.98 -4.55 7.03
C ASP A 53 -16.23 -5.35 6.63
N GLY A 54 -16.16 -6.69 6.64
CA GLY A 54 -17.27 -7.59 6.26
C GLY A 54 -17.41 -7.85 4.75
N GLU A 55 -16.50 -7.31 3.93
CA GLU A 55 -16.41 -7.58 2.50
C GLU A 55 -14.98 -7.35 1.96
N ASP A 56 -14.63 -8.03 0.86
CA ASP A 56 -13.39 -7.75 0.13
C ASP A 56 -13.66 -6.76 -1.01
N ALA A 57 -13.05 -5.58 -0.93
CA ALA A 57 -13.21 -4.55 -1.96
C ALA A 57 -12.03 -3.58 -2.04
N VAL A 58 -11.86 -2.98 -3.22
CA VAL A 58 -10.96 -1.82 -3.42
C VAL A 58 -11.77 -0.69 -4.04
N LEU A 59 -11.91 0.40 -3.31
CA LEU A 59 -12.71 1.57 -3.69
C LEU A 59 -11.81 2.78 -3.95
N ILE A 60 -12.24 3.66 -4.85
CA ILE A 60 -11.59 4.93 -5.18
C ILE A 60 -12.64 6.03 -5.06
N GLY A 61 -12.32 7.13 -4.37
CA GLY A 61 -13.19 8.31 -4.22
C GLY A 61 -12.40 9.56 -3.85
N GLU A 62 -13.05 10.71 -3.77
CA GLU A 62 -12.40 11.98 -3.41
C GLU A 62 -12.20 12.11 -1.89
N GLU A 63 -11.14 12.82 -1.47
CA GLU A 63 -10.90 13.20 -0.08
C GLU A 63 -11.67 14.51 0.21
N HIS A 64 -12.63 14.47 1.14
CA HIS A 64 -13.44 15.63 1.57
C HIS A 64 -12.75 16.42 2.68
#